data_AF-A0A9P5ZZ54-F1
#
_entry.id   AF-A0A9P5ZZ54-F1
#
_cell.length_a   1.000
_cell.length_b   1.000
_cell.length_c   1.000
_cell.angle_alpha   90.00
_cell.angle_beta   90.00
_cell.angle_gamma   90.00
#
_symmetry.space_group_name_H-M   'P 1'
#
loop_
_entity.id
_entity.type
_entity.pdbx_description
1 polymer ?
#
loop_
_entity_poly.entity_id
_entity_poly.type
_entity_poly.pdbx_seq_one_letter_code
_entity_poly.pdbx_strand_id
1 'polypeptide(L)'
;MSSKPPARRVYNTCDGACVQLVEGGRWLLCFTSGGSTMAHDPDSLDGRRYILIPPPDKRSHKRIAGSAIHHIRRRPKPEFYLAITHQNQNEFARIFIYRMTVGESGRLAATHLTSFNTLCASWSHLACLYEGQFLRLQEKDFYPDVYDWHNSTTLCHRKVSLANDDPYSARLLPRNRLLALFKDTVQVLGIPAMQFISGLALFGQRAPILHSVALRCTLLPGIPRPRPMWHWTST
;
A
#
# COMPACT_ATOMS: atom_id res chain seq x y z
N MET A 1 -17.92 30.29 -22.32
CA MET A 1 -18.34 30.64 -20.94
C MET A 1 -17.92 29.51 -20.02
N SER A 2 -16.92 29.71 -19.16
CA SER A 2 -16.48 28.69 -18.20
C SER A 2 -17.36 28.80 -16.96
N SER A 3 -18.26 27.84 -16.75
CA SER A 3 -19.05 27.77 -15.52
C SER A 3 -18.11 27.42 -14.37
N LYS A 4 -18.16 28.23 -13.31
CA LYS A 4 -17.38 28.01 -12.09
C LYS A 4 -17.68 26.59 -11.58
N PRO A 5 -16.68 25.73 -11.34
CA PRO A 5 -16.94 24.39 -10.86
C PRO A 5 -17.70 24.49 -9.51
N PRO A 6 -18.77 23.71 -9.31
CA PRO A 6 -19.56 23.78 -8.08
C PRO A 6 -18.68 23.46 -6.87
N ALA A 7 -18.82 24.26 -5.81
CA ALA A 7 -18.00 24.17 -4.60
C ALA A 7 -18.13 22.83 -3.86
N ARG A 8 -19.22 22.08 -4.12
CA ARG A 8 -19.47 20.75 -3.58
C ARG A 8 -20.29 19.95 -4.58
N ARG A 9 -19.81 18.77 -4.94
CA ARG A 9 -20.61 17.74 -5.63
C ARG A 9 -20.76 16.55 -4.70
N VAL A 10 -22.00 16.18 -4.39
CA VAL A 10 -22.31 14.95 -3.67
C VAL A 10 -22.53 13.88 -4.72
N TYR A 11 -21.59 12.96 -4.85
CA TYR A 11 -21.62 11.99 -5.95
C TYR A 11 -22.55 10.80 -5.68
N ASN A 12 -22.70 10.36 -4.42
CA ASN A 12 -23.78 9.52 -3.89
C ASN A 12 -23.48 9.16 -2.42
N THR A 13 -24.39 8.43 -1.76
CA THR A 13 -24.01 7.56 -0.65
C THR A 13 -23.22 6.37 -1.17
N CYS A 14 -22.07 6.10 -0.55
CA CYS A 14 -21.26 4.91 -0.78
C CYS A 14 -21.18 4.17 0.55
N ASP A 15 -21.43 2.86 0.55
CA ASP A 15 -21.18 1.98 1.70
C ASP A 15 -19.67 1.69 1.89
N GLY A 16 -18.83 2.54 1.27
CA GLY A 16 -17.40 2.38 1.19
C GLY A 16 -16.77 2.54 2.55
N ALA A 17 -16.03 1.52 2.96
CA ALA A 17 -15.18 1.57 4.15
C ALA A 17 -13.96 2.47 3.93
N CYS A 18 -13.55 2.66 2.68
CA CYS A 18 -12.39 3.46 2.29
C CYS A 18 -12.58 3.97 0.84
N VAL A 19 -12.00 5.14 0.54
CA VAL A 19 -11.97 5.71 -0.81
C VAL A 19 -10.54 6.12 -1.18
N GLN A 20 -10.17 5.98 -2.46
CA GLN A 20 -8.87 6.37 -2.97
C GLN A 20 -9.01 7.08 -4.32
N LEU A 21 -8.45 8.29 -4.42
CA LEU A 21 -8.36 9.02 -5.68
C LEU A 21 -7.11 8.58 -6.45
N VAL A 22 -7.28 8.16 -7.69
CA VAL A 22 -6.19 7.78 -8.60
C VAL A 22 -5.50 9.07 -9.08
N GLU A 23 -4.17 9.07 -9.13
CA GLU A 23 -3.36 10.18 -9.70
C GLU A 23 -3.92 10.61 -11.07
N GLY A 24 -4.05 11.93 -11.26
CA GLY A 24 -4.77 12.53 -12.38
C GLY A 24 -6.25 12.84 -12.09
N GLY A 25 -6.79 12.43 -10.94
CA GLY A 25 -8.07 12.90 -10.39
C GLY A 25 -9.33 12.30 -11.05
N ARG A 26 -9.19 11.63 -12.19
CA ARG A 26 -10.32 11.12 -12.98
C ARG A 26 -11.02 9.90 -12.37
N TRP A 27 -10.33 9.09 -11.58
CA TRP A 27 -10.93 7.88 -11.01
C TRP A 27 -10.91 7.93 -9.50
N LEU A 28 -12.09 7.75 -8.91
CA LEU A 28 -12.27 7.51 -7.49
C LEU A 28 -12.61 6.03 -7.29
N LEU A 29 -11.76 5.33 -6.55
CA LEU A 29 -12.00 3.95 -6.14
C LEU A 29 -12.69 3.93 -4.79
N CYS A 30 -13.76 3.14 -4.67
CA CYS A 30 -14.50 2.94 -3.44
C CYS A 30 -14.45 1.47 -3.05
N PHE A 31 -14.00 1.17 -1.83
CA PHE A 31 -13.89 -0.19 -1.31
C PHE A 31 -15.09 -0.49 -0.42
N THR A 32 -16.00 -1.32 -0.90
CA THR A 32 -17.28 -1.56 -0.22
C THR A 32 -17.12 -2.47 0.99
N SER A 33 -18.07 -2.36 1.93
CA SER A 33 -18.16 -3.27 3.08
C SER A 33 -18.24 -4.75 2.68
N GLY A 34 -18.88 -5.04 1.53
CA GLY A 34 -19.01 -6.36 0.94
C GLY A 34 -17.77 -6.92 0.24
N GLY A 35 -16.65 -6.20 0.23
CA GLY A 35 -15.40 -6.65 -0.37
C GLY A 35 -15.27 -6.39 -1.88
N SER A 36 -16.16 -5.57 -2.45
CA SER A 36 -16.06 -5.13 -3.84
C SER A 36 -15.20 -3.87 -3.95
N THR A 37 -14.61 -3.65 -5.12
CA THR A 37 -14.07 -2.35 -5.50
C THR A 37 -14.94 -1.75 -6.59
N MET A 38 -15.45 -0.54 -6.36
CA MET A 38 -16.18 0.24 -7.34
C MET A 38 -15.30 1.35 -7.91
N ALA A 39 -15.48 1.63 -9.20
CA ALA A 39 -14.87 2.78 -9.86
C ALA A 39 -15.93 3.85 -10.12
N HIS A 40 -15.59 5.09 -9.82
CA HIS A 40 -16.38 6.28 -10.10
C HIS A 40 -15.56 7.25 -10.94
N ASP A 41 -16.17 7.82 -11.98
CA ASP A 41 -15.62 8.95 -12.73
C ASP A 41 -16.27 10.25 -12.18
N PRO A 42 -15.58 11.07 -11.36
CA PRO A 42 -16.14 12.28 -10.78
C PRO A 42 -16.46 13.37 -11.81
N ASP A 43 -15.90 13.27 -13.02
CA ASP A 43 -16.12 14.24 -14.08
C ASP A 43 -17.27 13.81 -15.00
N SER A 44 -17.74 12.56 -14.88
CA SER A 44 -18.90 12.06 -15.60
C SER A 44 -20.19 12.74 -15.13
N LEU A 45 -20.89 13.39 -16.05
CA LEU A 45 -22.20 14.03 -15.80
C LEU A 45 -23.26 13.04 -15.32
N ASP A 46 -23.18 11.78 -15.75
CA ASP A 46 -24.14 10.73 -15.37
C ASP A 46 -23.78 10.07 -14.03
N GLY A 47 -22.69 10.48 -13.37
CA GLY A 47 -22.21 9.86 -12.14
C GLY A 47 -21.86 8.38 -12.32
N ARG A 48 -21.31 8.00 -13.49
CA ARG A 48 -21.06 6.60 -13.86
C ARG A 48 -20.24 5.90 -12.79
N ARG A 49 -20.87 4.87 -12.20
CA ARG A 49 -20.24 3.95 -11.26
C ARG A 49 -20.47 2.52 -11.71
N TYR A 50 -19.50 1.66 -11.44
CA TYR A 50 -19.64 0.24 -11.70
C TYR A 50 -18.70 -0.57 -10.80
N ILE A 51 -19.02 -1.84 -10.63
CA ILE A 51 -18.16 -2.79 -9.94
C ILE A 51 -16.95 -3.04 -10.84
N LEU A 52 -15.78 -2.61 -10.37
CA LEU A 52 -14.49 -2.81 -11.05
C LEU A 52 -13.91 -4.17 -10.69
N ILE A 53 -13.92 -4.51 -9.39
CA ILE A 53 -13.48 -5.82 -8.88
C ILE A 53 -14.63 -6.38 -8.03
N PRO A 54 -15.24 -7.52 -8.42
CA PRO A 54 -16.26 -8.18 -7.61
C PRO A 54 -15.64 -8.80 -6.35
N PRO A 55 -16.46 -9.13 -5.33
CA PRO A 55 -15.93 -9.79 -4.14
C PRO A 55 -15.40 -11.18 -4.53
N PRO A 56 -14.28 -11.63 -3.92
CA PRO A 56 -13.64 -12.88 -4.31
C PRO A 56 -14.50 -14.13 -4.02
N ASP A 57 -15.41 -14.05 -3.05
CA ASP A 57 -16.41 -15.07 -2.77
C ASP A 57 -17.73 -14.38 -2.37
N LYS A 58 -18.84 -14.77 -3.00
CA LYS A 58 -20.18 -14.23 -2.70
C LYS A 58 -20.68 -14.64 -1.33
N ARG A 59 -20.14 -15.71 -0.74
CA ARG A 59 -20.58 -16.27 0.55
C ARG A 59 -19.80 -15.71 1.73
N SER A 60 -18.59 -15.22 1.51
CA SER A 60 -17.75 -14.65 2.57
C SER A 60 -17.66 -13.14 2.40
N HIS A 61 -18.30 -12.39 3.30
CA HIS A 61 -18.20 -10.93 3.37
C HIS A 61 -16.83 -10.49 3.90
N LYS A 62 -15.76 -10.83 3.18
CA LYS A 62 -14.40 -10.45 3.55
C LYS A 62 -14.20 -8.99 3.20
N ARG A 63 -14.29 -8.14 4.22
CA ARG A 63 -14.00 -6.72 4.12
C ARG A 63 -12.58 -6.49 3.59
N ILE A 64 -12.45 -5.48 2.74
CA ILE A 64 -11.14 -4.95 2.35
C ILE A 64 -10.56 -4.20 3.55
N ALA A 65 -9.51 -4.76 4.14
CA ALA A 65 -8.83 -4.20 5.32
C ALA A 65 -7.82 -3.12 4.93
N GLY A 66 -7.25 -3.20 3.73
CA GLY A 66 -6.32 -2.19 3.24
C GLY A 66 -6.16 -2.24 1.73
N SER A 67 -5.67 -1.14 1.17
CA SER A 67 -5.36 -1.02 -0.25
C SER A 67 -4.17 -0.11 -0.49
N ALA A 68 -3.43 -0.34 -1.58
CA ALA A 68 -2.30 0.48 -1.98
C ALA A 68 -2.23 0.61 -3.51
N ILE A 69 -1.91 1.81 -3.99
CA ILE A 69 -1.80 2.12 -5.42
C ILE A 69 -0.34 2.44 -5.75
N HIS A 70 0.14 1.92 -6.88
CA HIS A 70 1.42 2.30 -7.47
C HIS A 70 1.24 2.73 -8.93
N HIS A 71 1.54 3.99 -9.24
CA HIS A 71 1.41 4.54 -10.59
C HIS A 71 2.61 4.20 -11.47
N ILE A 72 2.34 3.67 -12.66
CA ILE A 72 3.36 3.38 -13.67
C ILE A 72 3.64 4.64 -14.47
N ARG A 73 4.55 5.47 -13.95
CA ARG A 73 5.02 6.70 -14.60
C ARG A 73 5.81 6.31 -15.85
N ARG A 74 5.31 6.69 -17.04
CA ARG A 74 5.95 6.62 -18.40
C ARG A 74 4.98 6.21 -19.51
N ARG A 75 3.70 5.95 -19.23
CA ARG A 75 2.72 5.57 -20.25
C ARG A 75 1.77 6.72 -20.59
N PRO A 76 1.37 6.85 -21.87
CA PRO A 76 0.43 7.90 -22.30
C PRO A 76 -0.99 7.67 -21.77
N LYS A 77 -1.34 6.41 -21.46
CA LYS A 77 -2.59 6.05 -20.79
C LYS A 77 -2.30 5.80 -19.31
N PRO A 78 -3.19 6.25 -18.40
CA PRO A 78 -3.02 5.98 -16.97
C PRO A 78 -3.04 4.48 -16.73
N GLU A 79 -1.95 4.00 -16.14
CA GLU A 79 -1.75 2.61 -15.77
C GLU A 79 -1.15 2.57 -14.37
N PHE A 80 -1.69 1.69 -13.53
CA PHE A 80 -1.24 1.56 -12.15
C PHE A 80 -1.47 0.14 -11.64
N TYR A 81 -0.75 -0.23 -10.59
CA TYR A 81 -1.06 -1.43 -9.82
C TYR A 81 -1.92 -1.06 -8.62
N LEU A 82 -2.87 -1.92 -8.30
CA LEU A 82 -3.67 -1.85 -7.09
C LEU A 82 -3.45 -3.13 -6.29
N ALA A 83 -2.99 -2.99 -5.06
CA ALA A 83 -3.02 -4.05 -4.07
C ALA A 83 -4.27 -3.91 -3.20
N ILE A 84 -4.96 -5.02 -2.96
CA ILE A 84 -6.11 -5.12 -2.06
C ILE A 84 -5.82 -6.21 -1.05
N THR A 85 -6.00 -5.90 0.23
CA THR A 85 -5.87 -6.87 1.32
C THR A 85 -7.25 -7.20 1.86
N HIS A 86 -7.70 -8.43 1.68
CA HIS A 86 -8.85 -8.98 2.37
C HIS A 86 -8.38 -9.67 3.63
N GLN A 87 -9.02 -9.39 4.75
CA GLN A 87 -8.65 -10.00 6.02
C GLN A 87 -9.82 -10.78 6.60
N ASN A 88 -9.55 -12.01 7.04
CA ASN A 88 -10.39 -12.72 7.98
C ASN A 88 -9.91 -12.39 9.39
N GLN A 89 -10.83 -12.24 10.34
CA GLN A 89 -10.43 -12.05 11.74
C GLN A 89 -9.54 -13.23 12.18
N ASN A 90 -8.38 -12.90 12.75
CA ASN A 90 -7.48 -13.79 13.50
C ASN A 90 -6.80 -14.96 12.76
N GLU A 91 -6.72 -14.96 11.43
CA GLU A 91 -6.10 -16.06 10.70
C GLU A 91 -5.14 -15.59 9.61
N PHE A 92 -5.70 -15.09 8.50
CA PHE A 92 -4.92 -14.78 7.30
C PHE A 92 -5.39 -13.49 6.65
N ALA A 93 -4.42 -12.75 6.13
CA ALA A 93 -4.64 -11.71 5.13
C ALA A 93 -4.39 -12.31 3.74
N ARG A 94 -5.36 -12.17 2.85
CA ARG A 94 -5.19 -12.49 1.44
C ARG A 94 -4.97 -11.20 0.67
N ILE A 95 -3.83 -11.12 0.00
CA ILE A 95 -3.41 -9.98 -0.80
C ILE A 95 -3.68 -10.32 -2.26
N PHE A 96 -4.32 -9.40 -2.98
CA PHE A 96 -4.55 -9.48 -4.42
C PHE A 96 -3.87 -8.28 -5.09
N ILE A 97 -3.14 -8.54 -6.16
CA ILE A 97 -2.51 -7.49 -6.97
C ILE A 97 -3.18 -7.46 -8.32
N TYR A 98 -3.66 -6.28 -8.70
CA TYR A 98 -4.31 -6.01 -9.99
C TYR A 98 -3.48 -5.00 -10.78
N ARG A 99 -3.50 -5.15 -12.10
CA ARG A 99 -3.10 -4.12 -13.05
C ARG A 99 -4.35 -3.38 -13.51
N MET A 100 -4.28 -2.06 -13.45
CA MET A 100 -5.37 -1.17 -13.80
C MET A 100 -5.03 -0.44 -15.08
N THR A 101 -5.93 -0.51 -16.07
CA THR A 101 -5.76 0.10 -17.38
C THR A 101 -7.05 0.78 -17.83
N VAL A 102 -6.96 1.88 -18.55
CA VAL A 102 -8.13 2.49 -19.19
C VAL A 102 -8.30 1.93 -20.61
N GLY A 103 -9.44 1.28 -20.85
CA GLY A 103 -9.82 0.75 -22.15
C GLY A 103 -10.22 1.84 -23.15
N GLU A 104 -10.50 1.43 -24.38
CA GLU A 104 -10.92 2.35 -25.47
C GLU A 104 -12.21 3.10 -25.16
N SER A 105 -13.13 2.45 -24.44
CA SER A 105 -14.36 3.07 -23.93
C SER A 105 -14.12 4.16 -22.87
N GLY A 106 -12.87 4.40 -22.51
CA GLY A 106 -12.51 5.30 -21.42
C GLY A 106 -12.90 4.75 -20.05
N ARG A 107 -13.22 3.46 -19.92
CA ARG A 107 -13.51 2.79 -18.64
C ARG A 107 -12.25 2.18 -18.06
N LEU A 108 -12.08 2.31 -16.75
CA LEU A 108 -11.08 1.57 -15.99
C LEU A 108 -11.42 0.08 -15.98
N ALA A 109 -10.41 -0.76 -16.25
CA ALA A 109 -10.48 -2.21 -16.20
C ALA A 109 -9.41 -2.73 -15.24
N ALA A 110 -9.73 -3.82 -14.54
CA ALA A 110 -8.84 -4.49 -13.61
C ALA A 110 -8.46 -5.88 -14.14
N THR A 111 -7.16 -6.15 -14.25
CA THR A 111 -6.62 -7.46 -14.58
C THR A 111 -5.90 -8.02 -13.36
N HIS A 112 -6.37 -9.16 -12.85
CA HIS A 112 -5.70 -9.85 -11.75
C HIS A 112 -4.33 -10.36 -12.19
N LEU A 113 -3.28 -10.04 -11.42
CA LEU A 113 -1.92 -10.50 -11.68
C LEU A 113 -1.55 -11.68 -10.78
N THR A 114 -1.71 -11.52 -9.47
CA THR A 114 -1.35 -12.55 -8.49
C THR A 114 -2.13 -12.36 -7.19
N SER A 115 -2.21 -13.43 -6.41
CA SER A 115 -2.69 -13.38 -5.03
C SER A 115 -1.89 -14.32 -4.14
N PHE A 116 -1.72 -13.94 -2.88
CA PHE A 116 -1.07 -14.78 -1.88
C PHE A 116 -1.66 -14.52 -0.49
N ASN A 117 -1.59 -15.53 0.37
CA ASN A 117 -2.01 -15.43 1.76
C ASN A 117 -0.81 -15.09 2.63
N THR A 118 -1.02 -14.44 3.77
CA THR A 118 0.02 -14.24 4.77
C THR A 118 -0.59 -14.23 6.17
N LEU A 119 0.19 -14.58 7.19
CA LEU A 119 -0.30 -14.54 8.57
C LEU A 119 -0.62 -13.11 8.97
N CYS A 120 -1.76 -12.97 9.62
CA CYS A 120 -2.23 -11.68 10.11
C CYS A 120 -2.89 -11.91 11.46
N ALA A 121 -2.14 -11.70 12.55
CA ALA A 121 -2.72 -11.85 13.90
C ALA A 121 -3.38 -10.56 14.42
N SER A 122 -3.23 -9.45 13.70
CA SER A 122 -3.89 -8.17 13.99
C SER A 122 -4.38 -7.50 12.71
N TRP A 123 -5.11 -6.38 12.82
CA TRP A 123 -5.61 -5.67 11.64
C TRP A 123 -4.45 -5.04 10.86
N SER A 124 -4.46 -5.25 9.54
CA SER A 124 -3.53 -4.57 8.64
C SER A 124 -4.12 -3.21 8.27
N HIS A 125 -3.53 -2.12 8.77
CA HIS A 125 -4.07 -0.77 8.54
C HIS A 125 -3.46 -0.05 7.34
N LEU A 126 -2.20 -0.38 7.00
CA LEU A 126 -1.46 0.35 5.99
C LEU A 126 -0.71 -0.59 5.05
N ALA A 127 -0.89 -0.34 3.77
CA ALA A 127 -0.14 -0.98 2.72
C ALA A 127 0.56 0.09 1.86
N CYS A 128 1.72 -0.25 1.32
CA CYS A 128 2.38 0.54 0.28
C CYS A 128 2.81 -0.38 -0.84
N LEU A 129 2.62 0.06 -2.08
CA LEU A 129 3.02 -0.67 -3.26
C LEU A 129 4.00 0.19 -4.02
N TYR A 130 5.14 -0.38 -4.41
CA TYR A 130 6.13 0.30 -5.22
C TYR A 130 6.81 -0.70 -6.13
N GLU A 131 6.64 -0.53 -7.46
CA GLU A 131 7.16 -1.46 -8.46
C GLU A 131 6.80 -2.91 -8.11
N GLY A 132 7.80 -3.77 -7.92
CA GLY A 132 7.66 -5.18 -7.56
C GLY A 132 7.51 -5.48 -6.06
N GLN A 133 7.40 -4.46 -5.21
CA GLN A 133 7.40 -4.60 -3.76
C GLN A 133 6.06 -4.21 -3.14
N PHE A 134 5.61 -5.01 -2.18
CA PHE A 134 4.44 -4.75 -1.35
C PHE A 134 4.85 -4.68 0.12
N LEU A 135 4.64 -3.54 0.75
CA LEU A 135 4.84 -3.32 2.18
C LEU A 135 3.51 -3.50 2.89
N ARG A 136 3.55 -4.27 3.97
CA ARG A 136 2.44 -4.46 4.91
C ARG A 136 2.85 -4.01 6.30
N LEU A 137 2.02 -3.17 6.92
CA LEU A 137 2.13 -2.77 8.32
C LEU A 137 0.97 -3.36 9.12
N GLN A 138 1.30 -3.96 10.25
CA GLN A 138 0.36 -4.57 11.19
C GLN A 138 0.33 -3.76 12.48
N GLU A 139 -0.79 -3.80 13.22
CA GLU A 139 -1.00 -2.91 14.38
C GLU A 139 -0.20 -3.30 15.63
N LYS A 140 0.00 -4.60 15.86
CA LYS A 140 0.57 -5.10 17.12
C LYS A 140 1.43 -6.33 16.89
N ASP A 141 2.55 -6.39 17.61
CA ASP A 141 3.43 -7.57 17.75
C ASP A 141 4.02 -8.11 16.44
N PHE A 142 3.94 -7.34 15.35
CA PHE A 142 4.45 -7.75 14.05
C PHE A 142 5.23 -6.65 13.36
N TYR A 143 6.44 -7.03 12.99
CA TYR A 143 7.32 -6.27 12.14
C TYR A 143 6.71 -5.92 10.79
N PRO A 144 7.08 -4.77 10.20
CA PRO A 144 6.82 -4.46 8.80
C PRO A 144 7.31 -5.60 7.90
N ASP A 145 6.43 -6.12 7.07
CA ASP A 145 6.77 -7.13 6.07
C ASP A 145 6.87 -6.46 4.70
N VAL A 146 7.99 -6.67 4.00
CA VAL A 146 8.15 -6.29 2.60
C VAL A 146 8.24 -7.55 1.76
N TYR A 147 7.28 -7.71 0.84
CA TYR A 147 7.19 -8.83 -0.09
C TYR A 147 7.66 -8.38 -1.47
N ASP A 148 8.42 -9.23 -2.15
CA ASP A 148 8.50 -9.24 -3.60
C ASP A 148 7.25 -9.95 -4.11
N TRP A 149 6.26 -9.18 -4.54
CA TRP A 149 4.96 -9.74 -4.89
C TRP A 149 5.00 -10.47 -6.24
N HIS A 150 5.98 -10.20 -7.11
CA HIS A 150 6.16 -10.97 -8.35
C HIS A 150 6.60 -12.40 -8.06
N ASN A 151 7.40 -12.58 -7.01
CA ASN A 151 7.98 -13.88 -6.63
C ASN A 151 7.32 -14.49 -5.38
N SER A 152 6.16 -13.97 -4.96
CA SER A 152 5.40 -14.49 -3.83
C SER A 152 4.13 -15.20 -4.29
N THR A 153 3.87 -16.35 -3.68
CA THR A 153 2.70 -17.21 -3.89
C THR A 153 2.06 -17.55 -2.56
N THR A 154 0.91 -18.22 -2.56
CA THR A 154 0.28 -18.73 -1.32
C THR A 154 1.16 -19.75 -0.58
N LEU A 155 2.02 -20.49 -1.27
CA LEU A 155 2.82 -21.56 -0.69
C LEU A 155 4.24 -21.14 -0.32
N CYS A 156 4.71 -20.01 -0.87
CA CYS A 156 6.07 -19.53 -0.64
C CYS A 156 6.12 -18.03 -0.87
N HIS A 157 6.68 -17.29 0.08
CA HIS A 157 6.86 -15.85 0.00
C HIS A 157 8.33 -15.52 -0.20
N ARG A 158 8.62 -14.59 -1.10
CA ARG A 158 9.90 -13.91 -1.10
C ARG A 158 9.73 -12.61 -0.35
N LYS A 159 10.16 -12.57 0.92
CA LYS A 159 9.94 -11.41 1.78
C LYS A 159 11.09 -11.14 2.75
N VAL A 160 11.06 -9.98 3.38
CA VAL A 160 11.86 -9.65 4.57
C VAL A 160 10.95 -9.02 5.62
N SER A 161 11.16 -9.39 6.88
CA SER A 161 10.51 -8.78 8.04
C SER A 161 11.52 -7.85 8.69
N LEU A 162 11.17 -6.58 8.86
CA LEU A 162 12.10 -5.59 9.38
C LEU A 162 12.07 -5.58 10.91
N ALA A 163 13.09 -6.19 11.54
CA ALA A 163 13.21 -6.26 12.99
C ALA A 163 13.59 -4.89 13.58
N ASN A 164 12.63 -3.97 13.65
CA ASN A 164 12.75 -2.67 14.30
C ASN A 164 11.40 -2.30 14.93
N ASP A 165 11.39 -1.28 15.79
CA ASP A 165 10.21 -0.68 16.41
C ASP A 165 9.02 -0.58 15.45
N ASP A 166 7.79 -0.70 15.95
CA ASP A 166 6.57 -0.63 15.13
C ASP A 166 6.39 0.79 14.57
N PRO A 167 6.64 1.05 13.26
CA PRO A 167 6.44 2.38 12.72
C PRO A 167 4.95 2.67 12.60
N TYR A 168 4.52 3.88 12.96
CA TYR A 168 3.14 4.33 12.76
C TYR A 168 2.74 4.36 11.29
N SER A 169 3.71 4.63 10.41
CA SER A 169 3.51 4.64 8.97
C SER A 169 4.83 4.42 8.27
N ALA A 170 4.78 3.80 7.10
CA ALA A 170 5.96 3.64 6.27
C ALA A 170 5.61 3.61 4.78
N ARG A 171 6.58 3.99 3.96
CA ARG A 171 6.47 4.08 2.50
C ARG A 171 7.70 3.48 1.85
N LEU A 172 7.47 2.68 0.82
CA LEU A 172 8.54 2.19 -0.04
C LEU A 172 9.11 3.33 -0.88
N LEU A 173 10.42 3.34 -1.00
CA LEU A 173 11.18 4.29 -1.79
C LEU A 173 12.01 3.56 -2.85
N PRO A 174 12.39 4.26 -3.94
CA PRO A 174 13.31 3.71 -4.93
C PRO A 174 14.62 3.24 -4.30
N ARG A 175 15.23 2.23 -4.95
CA ARG A 175 16.50 1.60 -4.54
C ARG A 175 16.41 0.80 -3.24
N ASN A 176 15.34 0.03 -3.05
CA ASN A 176 15.13 -0.85 -1.90
C ASN A 176 15.27 -0.10 -0.56
N ARG A 177 14.55 1.02 -0.42
CA ARG A 177 14.55 1.83 0.80
C ARG A 177 13.16 1.96 1.36
N LEU A 178 13.08 2.22 2.67
CA LEU A 178 11.85 2.47 3.39
C LEU A 178 11.94 3.81 4.10
N LEU A 179 10.98 4.69 3.89
CA LEU A 179 10.74 5.84 4.75
C LEU A 179 9.78 5.41 5.87
N ALA A 180 10.23 5.42 7.12
CA ALA A 180 9.44 5.01 8.26
C ALA A 180 9.27 6.17 9.26
N LEU A 181 8.03 6.36 9.71
CA LEU A 181 7.65 7.32 10.75
C LEU A 181 7.44 6.55 12.05
N PHE A 182 8.25 6.90 13.05
CA PHE A 182 8.14 6.42 14.42
C PHE A 182 7.61 7.55 15.30
N LYS A 183 7.47 7.28 16.62
CA LYS A 183 6.96 8.26 17.59
C LYS A 183 7.72 9.56 17.58
N ASP A 184 9.05 9.47 17.63
CA ASP A 184 9.92 10.62 17.84
C ASP A 184 10.87 10.85 16.66
N THR A 185 10.85 9.99 15.64
CA THR A 185 11.81 10.06 14.52
C THR A 185 11.18 9.70 13.18
N VAL A 186 11.75 10.27 12.12
CA VAL A 186 11.55 9.82 10.74
C VAL A 186 12.88 9.26 10.26
N GLN A 187 12.88 8.03 9.74
CA GLN A 187 14.11 7.35 9.31
C GLN A 187 13.96 6.84 7.88
N VAL A 188 15.08 6.83 7.16
CA VAL A 188 15.21 6.12 5.88
C VAL A 188 16.07 4.89 6.11
N LEU A 189 15.46 3.73 5.96
CA LEU A 189 16.08 2.44 6.19
C LEU A 189 16.37 1.74 4.86
N GLY A 190 17.46 0.99 4.79
CA GLY A 190 17.68 0.03 3.70
C GLY A 190 16.82 -1.21 3.91
N ILE A 191 16.21 -1.71 2.84
CA ILE A 191 15.49 -2.99 2.85
C ILE A 191 16.54 -4.10 2.59
N PRO A 192 16.77 -5.03 3.54
CA PRO A 192 17.74 -6.11 3.35
C PRO A 192 17.34 -7.06 2.21
N ALA A 193 18.27 -7.96 1.87
CA ALA A 193 17.98 -9.03 0.92
C ALA A 193 16.79 -9.88 1.40
N MET A 194 15.81 -10.08 0.51
CA MET A 194 14.63 -10.88 0.79
C MET A 194 14.95 -12.38 0.77
N GLN A 195 14.29 -13.12 1.64
CA GLN A 195 14.44 -14.56 1.78
C GLN A 195 13.18 -15.29 1.31
N PHE A 196 13.36 -16.54 0.91
CA PHE A 196 12.23 -17.43 0.65
C PHE A 196 11.75 -18.05 1.95
N ILE A 197 10.49 -17.80 2.27
CA ILE A 197 9.82 -18.32 3.46
C ILE A 197 8.67 -19.19 2.99
N SER A 198 8.68 -20.45 3.43
CA SER A 198 7.58 -21.37 3.16
C SER A 198 6.29 -20.84 3.78
N GLY A 199 5.24 -20.76 2.96
CA GLY A 199 3.89 -20.48 3.41
C GLY A 199 3.40 -21.55 4.37
N LEU A 200 3.89 -22.80 4.28
CA LEU A 200 3.54 -23.89 5.20
C LEU A 200 4.17 -23.73 6.59
N ALA A 201 5.37 -23.13 6.69
CA ALA A 201 6.01 -22.86 7.98
C ALA A 201 5.17 -21.89 8.83
N LEU A 202 4.36 -21.06 8.19
CA LEU A 202 3.40 -20.17 8.84
C LEU A 202 2.23 -20.91 9.53
N PHE A 203 1.94 -22.15 9.14
CA PHE A 203 0.85 -22.95 9.74
C PHE A 203 1.34 -23.83 10.91
N GLY A 204 2.64 -23.87 11.19
CA GLY A 204 3.25 -24.81 12.13
C GLY A 204 3.95 -24.20 13.35
N GLN A 205 4.72 -23.11 13.21
CA GLN A 205 5.46 -22.46 14.32
C GLN A 205 5.77 -20.99 13.99
N ARG A 206 5.92 -20.13 15.01
CA ARG A 206 6.46 -18.76 14.86
C ARG A 206 7.84 -18.87 14.18
N ALA A 207 7.98 -18.33 12.96
CA ALA A 207 9.27 -18.27 12.28
C ALA A 207 10.30 -17.55 13.17
N PRO A 208 11.57 -17.99 13.19
CA PRO A 208 12.60 -17.33 14.00
C PRO A 208 12.77 -15.88 13.52
N ILE A 209 12.69 -14.95 14.47
CA ILE A 209 12.97 -13.54 14.27
C ILE A 209 14.46 -13.44 13.91
N LEU A 210 14.77 -13.13 12.66
CA LEU A 210 16.13 -12.79 12.25
C LEU A 210 16.45 -11.41 12.81
N HIS A 211 17.25 -11.38 13.87
CA HIS A 211 17.91 -10.16 14.33
C HIS A 211 18.72 -9.57 13.18
N SER A 212 18.20 -8.54 12.54
CA SER A 212 18.99 -7.73 11.63
C SER A 212 19.90 -6.86 12.48
N VAL A 213 21.21 -6.90 12.24
CA VAL A 213 22.14 -5.93 12.82
C VAL A 213 21.77 -4.56 12.25
N ALA A 214 21.04 -3.77 13.01
CA ALA A 214 20.84 -2.37 12.72
C ALA A 214 22.20 -1.69 12.87
N LEU A 215 22.85 -1.34 11.75
CA LEU A 215 23.90 -0.32 11.75
C LEU A 215 23.23 1.00 12.12
N ARG A 216 23.16 1.26 13.43
CA ARG A 216 22.78 2.56 13.97
C ARG A 216 23.86 3.52 13.50
N CYS A 217 23.55 4.36 12.52
CA CYS A 217 24.28 5.61 12.33
C CYS A 217 23.97 6.50 13.53
N THR A 218 24.59 6.20 14.66
CA THR A 218 24.76 7.16 15.75
C THR A 218 25.62 8.27 15.15
N LEU A 219 25.02 9.44 14.91
CA LEU A 219 25.78 10.67 14.82
C LEU A 219 26.66 10.73 16.08
N LEU A 220 27.97 10.61 15.89
CA LEU A 220 28.94 10.70 16.98
C LEU A 220 28.67 12.00 17.76
N PRO A 221 28.50 11.97 19.09
CA PRO A 221 28.43 13.19 19.88
C PRO A 221 29.80 13.84 19.81
N GLY A 222 29.94 14.93 19.04
CA GLY A 222 31.21 15.66 19.00
C GLY A 222 31.49 16.50 17.76
N ILE A 223 30.70 16.43 16.69
CA ILE A 223 30.87 17.38 15.57
C ILE A 223 30.12 18.67 15.91
N PRO A 224 30.82 19.80 16.17
CA PRO A 224 30.15 21.07 16.41
C PRO A 224 29.35 21.47 15.18
N ARG A 225 28.08 21.84 15.39
CA ARG A 225 27.22 22.38 14.32
C ARG A 225 27.90 23.61 13.71
N PRO A 226 28.01 23.74 12.38
CA PRO A 226 28.39 25.01 11.79
C PRO A 226 27.36 26.06 12.18
N ARG A 227 27.83 27.19 12.74
CA ARG A 227 26.98 28.33 13.05
C ARG A 227 26.32 28.81 11.75
N PRO A 228 25.00 29.09 11.76
CA PRO A 228 24.37 29.73 10.61
C PRO A 228 24.87 31.17 10.55
N MET A 229 25.72 31.47 9.56
CA MET A 229 26.13 32.82 9.23
C MET A 229 25.06 33.39 8.29
N TRP A 230 24.09 34.11 8.84
CA TRP A 230 23.21 34.98 8.06
C TRP A 230 23.86 36.36 8.01
N HIS A 231 24.45 36.71 6.88
CA HIS A 231 24.69 38.10 6.53
C HIS A 231 23.86 38.42 5.29
N TRP A 232 22.76 39.13 5.51
CA TRP A 232 22.14 39.99 4.49
C TRP A 232 22.65 41.40 4.75
N THR A 233 23.36 41.98 3.79
CA THR A 233 23.44 43.44 3.64
C THR A 233 23.34 43.76 2.16
N SER A 234 22.22 44.40 1.81
CA SER A 234 22.01 45.12 0.56
C SER A 234 21.54 46.52 0.93
N THR A 235 22.46 47.47 0.96
CA THR A 235 22.40 48.86 0.46
C THR A 235 23.62 49.62 0.95
#